data_AF-A0A3S2CDU5-F1
#
_entry.id   AF-A0A3S2CDU5-F1
#
_cell.length_a   1.000
_cell.length_b   1.000
_cell.length_c   1.000
_cell.angle_alpha   90.00
_cell.angle_beta   90.00
_cell.angle_gamma   90.00
#
_symmetry.space_group_name_H-M   'P 1'
#
loop_
_entity.id
_entity.type
_entity.pdbx_description
1 polymer ?
#
loop_
_entity_poly.entity_id
_entity_poly.type
_entity_poly.pdbx_seq_one_letter_code
_entity_poly.pdbx_strand_id
1 'polypeptide(L)'
;IAAGRQAPDMSKAAETFLSNWFPASLVAANEPVVEDFRAMLLAIDRQGLAGLFAAVRDADLRRTVALIPRPTLVIAGRHDTVTAASHSELIAATVPGAKLVVLPAVHLSNIEYPAEFIQAVIDFCAEPSAATAKASGTSPAVAERSKDAAVHKGGRQPEPA
;
A
#
# COMPACT_ATOMS: atom_id res chain seq x y z
N ILE A 1 0.50 -8.25 -27.47
CA ILE A 1 -0.83 -7.60 -27.66
C ILE A 1 -1.57 -8.19 -28.86
N ALA A 2 -1.15 -7.94 -30.12
CA ALA A 2 -1.86 -8.44 -31.30
C ALA A 2 -2.01 -9.99 -31.33
N ALA A 3 -0.91 -10.71 -31.07
CA ALA A 3 -0.94 -12.17 -30.96
C ALA A 3 -1.92 -12.69 -29.88
N GLY A 4 -2.01 -12.01 -28.73
CA GLY A 4 -2.94 -12.37 -27.65
C GLY A 4 -4.41 -12.22 -28.07
N ARG A 5 -4.73 -11.18 -28.86
CA ARG A 5 -6.07 -10.98 -29.43
C ARG A 5 -6.45 -12.04 -30.47
N GLN A 6 -5.46 -12.65 -31.12
CA GLN A 6 -5.65 -13.60 -32.23
C GLN A 6 -5.46 -15.08 -31.84
N ALA A 7 -4.98 -15.39 -30.64
CA ALA A 7 -4.99 -16.74 -30.09
C ALA A 7 -6.38 -17.44 -30.23
N PRO A 8 -6.52 -18.74 -30.01
CA PRO A 8 -7.84 -19.39 -29.93
C PRO A 8 -8.46 -19.22 -28.53
N ASP A 9 -7.64 -19.29 -27.48
CA ASP A 9 -8.05 -19.31 -26.08
C ASP A 9 -6.98 -18.68 -25.17
N MET A 10 -7.12 -18.87 -23.85
CA MET A 10 -6.21 -18.39 -22.83
C MET A 10 -5.16 -19.42 -22.40
N SER A 11 -5.16 -20.65 -22.91
CA SER A 11 -4.38 -21.77 -22.37
C SER A 11 -2.88 -21.49 -22.37
N LYS A 12 -2.33 -21.04 -23.50
CA LYS A 12 -0.90 -20.71 -23.61
C LYS A 12 -0.49 -19.53 -22.71
N ALA A 13 -1.35 -18.52 -22.61
CA ALA A 13 -1.11 -17.39 -21.73
C ALA A 13 -1.13 -17.86 -20.27
N ALA A 14 -2.10 -18.69 -19.90
CA ALA A 14 -2.23 -19.24 -18.56
C ALA A 14 -0.97 -20.01 -18.14
N GLU A 15 -0.44 -20.90 -18.98
CA GLU A 15 0.83 -21.59 -18.68
C GLU A 15 1.99 -20.62 -18.44
N THR A 16 2.07 -19.56 -19.25
CA THR A 16 3.11 -18.53 -19.11
C THR A 16 2.96 -17.75 -17.81
N PHE A 17 1.73 -17.46 -17.38
CA PHE A 17 1.49 -16.82 -16.09
C PHE A 17 1.91 -17.74 -14.95
N LEU A 18 1.42 -18.98 -14.93
CA LEU A 18 1.69 -19.93 -13.86
C LEU A 18 3.19 -20.21 -13.69
N SER A 19 3.92 -20.39 -14.80
CA SER A 19 5.36 -20.67 -14.75
C SER A 19 6.21 -19.51 -14.24
N ASN A 20 5.71 -18.27 -14.35
CA ASN A 20 6.45 -17.05 -13.99
C ASN A 20 5.99 -16.45 -12.65
N TRP A 21 4.75 -16.73 -12.22
CA TRP A 21 4.11 -16.02 -11.10
C TRP A 21 4.17 -16.82 -9.80
N PHE A 22 4.30 -18.15 -9.88
CA PHE A 22 4.43 -19.06 -8.75
C PHE A 22 5.83 -19.69 -8.69
N PRO A 23 6.26 -20.17 -7.51
CA PRO A 23 7.38 -21.10 -7.41
C PRO A 23 7.12 -22.37 -8.23
N ALA A 24 8.17 -22.84 -8.91
CA ALA A 24 8.09 -24.07 -9.71
C ALA A 24 7.63 -25.30 -8.88
N SER A 25 7.93 -25.32 -7.57
CA SER A 25 7.48 -26.38 -6.66
C SER A 25 5.97 -26.42 -6.48
N LEU A 26 5.31 -25.26 -6.31
CA LEU A 26 3.85 -25.17 -6.17
C LEU A 26 3.15 -25.59 -7.46
N VAL A 27 3.69 -25.17 -8.62
CA VAL A 27 3.14 -25.56 -9.93
C VAL A 27 3.30 -27.06 -10.14
N ALA A 28 4.47 -27.64 -9.88
CA ALA A 28 4.72 -29.07 -10.05
C ALA A 28 3.87 -29.95 -9.11
N ALA A 29 3.51 -29.44 -7.94
CA ALA A 29 2.66 -30.11 -6.98
C ALA A 29 1.15 -30.01 -7.31
N ASN A 30 0.76 -29.20 -8.31
CA ASN A 30 -0.64 -28.87 -8.62
C ASN A 30 -1.41 -28.42 -7.37
N GLU A 31 -0.79 -27.54 -6.58
CA GLU A 31 -1.41 -27.02 -5.35
C GLU A 31 -2.76 -26.38 -5.67
N PRO A 32 -3.81 -26.54 -4.83
CA PRO A 32 -5.16 -26.07 -5.15
C PRO A 32 -5.23 -24.60 -5.55
N VAL A 33 -4.42 -23.75 -4.91
CA VAL A 33 -4.33 -22.33 -5.22
C VAL A 33 -3.81 -22.04 -6.64
N VAL A 34 -2.94 -22.89 -7.18
CA VAL A 34 -2.43 -22.81 -8.56
C VAL A 34 -3.54 -23.16 -9.55
N GLU A 35 -4.34 -24.17 -9.24
CA GLU A 35 -5.44 -24.61 -10.11
C GLU A 35 -6.62 -23.62 -10.08
N ASP A 36 -6.93 -23.04 -8.91
CA ASP A 36 -7.89 -21.93 -8.82
C ASP A 36 -7.43 -20.73 -9.65
N PHE A 37 -6.13 -20.40 -9.60
CA PHE A 37 -5.56 -19.33 -10.40
C PHE A 37 -5.57 -19.66 -11.90
N ARG A 38 -5.30 -20.92 -12.28
CA ARG A 38 -5.41 -21.42 -13.66
C ARG A 38 -6.83 -21.28 -14.18
N ALA A 39 -7.84 -21.70 -13.43
CA ALA A 39 -9.24 -21.58 -13.80
C ALA A 39 -9.63 -20.10 -14.01
N MET A 40 -9.17 -19.22 -13.14
CA MET A 40 -9.35 -17.77 -13.30
C MET A 40 -8.71 -17.24 -14.58
N LEU A 41 -7.45 -17.61 -14.86
CA LEU A 41 -6.73 -17.19 -16.08
C LEU A 41 -7.43 -17.66 -17.37
N LEU A 42 -7.96 -18.89 -17.37
CA LEU A 42 -8.67 -19.45 -18.52
C LEU A 42 -9.99 -18.71 -18.81
N ALA A 43 -10.59 -18.08 -17.79
CA ALA A 43 -11.83 -17.30 -17.91
C ALA A 43 -11.61 -15.84 -18.33
N ILE A 44 -10.35 -15.36 -18.42
CA ILE A 44 -10.05 -13.97 -18.79
C ILE A 44 -10.44 -13.69 -20.24
N ASP A 45 -11.16 -12.58 -20.46
CA ASP A 45 -11.39 -12.06 -21.81
C ASP A 45 -10.08 -11.59 -22.45
N ARG A 46 -9.83 -12.08 -23.66
CA ARG A 46 -8.56 -11.89 -24.36
C ARG A 46 -8.38 -10.47 -24.90
N GLN A 47 -9.47 -9.77 -25.21
CA GLN A 47 -9.41 -8.36 -25.56
C GLN A 47 -9.10 -7.51 -24.33
N GLY A 48 -9.69 -7.85 -23.19
CA GLY A 48 -9.39 -7.28 -21.88
C GLY A 48 -7.91 -7.41 -21.53
N LEU A 49 -7.36 -8.63 -21.61
CA LEU A 49 -5.94 -8.86 -21.36
C LEU A 49 -5.03 -8.10 -22.33
N ALA A 50 -5.38 -8.07 -23.62
CA ALA A 50 -4.63 -7.31 -24.61
C ALA A 50 -4.69 -5.79 -24.36
N GLY A 51 -5.82 -5.28 -23.86
CA GLY A 51 -5.98 -3.91 -23.39
C GLY A 51 -5.07 -3.61 -22.19
N LEU A 52 -5.06 -4.49 -21.19
CA LEU A 52 -4.16 -4.38 -20.03
C LEU A 52 -2.68 -4.33 -20.46
N PHE A 53 -2.27 -5.22 -21.36
CA PHE A 53 -0.90 -5.19 -21.88
C PHE A 53 -0.56 -3.92 -22.65
N ALA A 54 -1.53 -3.32 -23.36
CA ALA A 54 -1.33 -2.01 -24.00
C ALA A 54 -1.14 -0.90 -22.95
N ALA A 55 -1.94 -0.91 -21.90
CA ALA A 55 -1.80 0.05 -20.80
C ALA A 55 -0.43 -0.06 -20.10
N VAL A 56 0.01 -1.29 -19.77
CA VAL A 56 1.32 -1.53 -19.15
C VAL A 56 2.47 -1.12 -20.08
N ARG A 57 2.38 -1.43 -21.38
CA ARG A 57 3.39 -1.03 -22.38
C ARG A 57 3.62 0.48 -22.41
N ASP A 58 2.56 1.26 -22.29
CA ASP A 58 2.61 2.71 -22.44
C ASP A 58 2.91 3.45 -21.11
N ALA A 59 2.90 2.74 -19.97
CA ALA A 59 3.05 3.32 -18.65
C ALA A 59 4.52 3.37 -18.17
N ASP A 60 5.25 4.43 -18.52
CA ASP A 60 6.51 4.78 -17.85
C ASP A 60 6.27 5.80 -16.75
N LEU A 61 6.26 5.33 -15.50
CA LEU A 61 6.00 6.15 -14.32
C LEU A 61 7.27 6.50 -13.51
N ARG A 62 8.47 6.15 -13.99
CA ARG A 62 9.74 6.29 -13.23
C ARG A 62 9.99 7.71 -12.72
N ARG A 63 9.58 8.73 -13.48
CA ARG A 63 9.66 10.14 -13.05
C ARG A 63 8.48 10.56 -12.18
N THR A 64 7.28 10.08 -12.52
CA THR A 64 6.02 10.47 -11.86
C THR A 64 5.95 9.98 -10.43
N VAL A 65 6.53 8.81 -10.11
CA VAL A 65 6.50 8.26 -8.74
C VAL A 65 7.20 9.16 -7.72
N ALA A 66 8.15 10.01 -8.13
CA ALA A 66 8.79 11.00 -7.25
C ALA A 66 7.81 12.05 -6.70
N LEU A 67 6.64 12.21 -7.34
CA LEU A 67 5.62 13.18 -6.96
C LEU A 67 4.63 12.65 -5.91
N ILE A 68 4.75 11.38 -5.49
CA ILE A 68 3.84 10.78 -4.50
C ILE A 68 4.02 11.46 -3.13
N PRO A 69 3.00 12.14 -2.59
CA PRO A 69 3.12 12.88 -1.33
C PRO A 69 2.66 12.06 -0.12
N ARG A 70 2.35 10.77 -0.32
CA ARG A 70 1.73 9.89 0.67
C ARG A 70 2.75 8.90 1.22
N PRO A 71 2.64 8.50 2.51
CA PRO A 71 3.35 7.32 3.00
C PRO A 71 3.13 6.17 2.02
N THR A 72 4.21 5.48 1.66
CA THR A 72 4.18 4.42 0.66
C THR A 72 4.94 3.20 1.18
N LEU A 73 4.29 2.04 1.14
CA LEU A 73 4.92 0.75 1.32
C LEU A 73 5.10 0.10 -0.05
N VAL A 74 6.31 -0.39 -0.32
CA VAL A 74 6.63 -1.22 -1.47
C VAL A 74 6.95 -2.62 -0.96
N ILE A 75 6.24 -3.63 -1.46
CA ILE A 75 6.52 -5.04 -1.18
C ILE A 75 7.04 -5.68 -2.47
N ALA A 76 8.14 -6.42 -2.37
CA ALA A 76 8.78 -7.07 -3.51
C ALA A 76 9.00 -8.56 -3.24
N GLY A 77 8.89 -9.38 -4.28
CA GLY A 77 9.41 -10.74 -4.28
C GLY A 77 10.87 -10.76 -4.75
N ARG A 78 11.75 -11.36 -3.94
CA ARG A 78 13.19 -11.50 -4.25
C ARG A 78 13.45 -12.26 -5.55
N HIS A 79 12.58 -13.20 -5.88
CA HIS A 79 12.71 -14.11 -7.02
C HIS A 79 11.73 -13.76 -8.15
N ASP A 80 11.08 -12.60 -8.07
CA ASP A 80 10.13 -12.14 -9.07
C ASP A 80 10.81 -11.89 -10.42
N THR A 81 10.34 -12.56 -11.47
CA THR A 81 10.82 -12.38 -12.85
C THR A 81 9.89 -11.50 -13.69
N VAL A 82 8.71 -11.16 -13.17
CA VAL A 82 7.67 -10.34 -13.81
C VAL A 82 7.89 -8.88 -13.43
N THR A 83 7.97 -8.60 -12.14
CA THR A 83 8.31 -7.30 -11.57
C THR A 83 9.54 -7.41 -10.69
N ALA A 84 10.70 -7.52 -11.32
CA ALA A 84 11.99 -7.72 -10.66
C ALA A 84 12.17 -6.84 -9.41
N ALA A 85 12.76 -7.41 -8.35
CA ALA A 85 12.97 -6.72 -7.08
C ALA A 85 13.67 -5.35 -7.25
N SER A 86 14.59 -5.23 -8.21
CA SER A 86 15.26 -3.96 -8.54
C SER A 86 14.30 -2.84 -8.99
N HIS A 87 13.16 -3.18 -9.58
CA HIS A 87 12.12 -2.18 -9.91
C HIS A 87 11.47 -1.65 -8.63
N SER A 88 11.17 -2.52 -7.67
CA SER A 88 10.61 -2.12 -6.37
C SER A 88 11.62 -1.32 -5.54
N GLU A 89 12.89 -1.71 -5.57
CA GLU A 89 13.99 -0.95 -4.97
C GLU A 89 14.09 0.46 -5.57
N LEU A 90 13.98 0.59 -6.90
CA LEU A 90 13.96 1.89 -7.57
C LEU A 90 12.75 2.74 -7.14
N ILE A 91 11.56 2.15 -7.03
CA ILE A 91 10.37 2.86 -6.56
C ILE A 91 10.59 3.36 -5.13
N ALA A 92 11.03 2.49 -4.21
CA ALA A 92 11.26 2.85 -2.82
C ALA A 92 12.35 3.92 -2.65
N ALA A 93 13.41 3.88 -3.47
CA ALA A 93 14.46 4.89 -3.47
C ALA A 93 13.99 6.24 -4.03
N THR A 94 12.96 6.24 -4.89
CA THR A 94 12.47 7.46 -5.57
C THR A 94 11.34 8.13 -4.80
N VAL A 95 10.46 7.37 -4.15
CA VAL A 95 9.31 7.89 -3.41
C VAL A 95 9.77 8.40 -2.03
N PRO A 96 9.58 9.69 -1.70
CA PRO A 96 10.03 10.23 -0.42
C PRO A 96 9.45 9.49 0.79
N GLY A 97 10.33 8.95 1.63
CA GLY A 97 9.93 8.24 2.86
C GLY A 97 9.25 6.90 2.63
N ALA A 98 9.35 6.31 1.44
CA ALA A 98 8.82 4.97 1.19
C ALA A 98 9.58 3.91 1.99
N LYS A 99 8.85 2.87 2.39
CA LYS A 99 9.41 1.67 3.01
C LYS A 99 9.44 0.54 2.00
N LEU A 100 10.48 -0.28 2.06
CA LEU A 100 10.63 -1.47 1.23
C LEU A 100 10.66 -2.72 2.11
N VAL A 101 9.83 -3.70 1.76
CA VAL A 101 9.86 -5.06 2.31
C VAL A 101 10.14 -6.02 1.16
N VAL A 102 11.18 -6.84 1.29
CA VAL A 102 11.54 -7.84 0.27
C VAL A 102 11.34 -9.24 0.85
N LEU A 103 10.35 -9.95 0.35
CA LEU A 103 10.02 -11.32 0.75
C LEU A 103 10.75 -12.33 -0.14
N PRO A 104 11.10 -13.53 0.35
CA PRO A 104 11.71 -14.59 -0.46
C PRO A 104 10.69 -15.28 -1.40
N ALA A 105 9.88 -14.48 -2.09
CA ALA A 105 8.79 -14.88 -2.97
C ALA A 105 9.12 -14.69 -4.46
N VAL A 106 8.33 -15.30 -5.33
CA VAL A 106 8.27 -15.00 -6.77
C VAL A 106 7.37 -13.77 -6.96
N HIS A 107 6.23 -13.86 -7.66
CA HIS A 107 5.42 -12.68 -7.99
C HIS A 107 4.24 -12.52 -7.01
N LEU A 108 3.59 -13.62 -6.65
CA LEU A 108 2.40 -13.63 -5.80
C LEU A 108 2.78 -13.79 -4.32
N SER A 109 3.53 -12.82 -3.79
CA SER A 109 4.07 -12.87 -2.42
C SER A 109 3.00 -12.99 -1.33
N ASN A 110 1.78 -12.50 -1.60
CA ASN A 110 0.63 -12.63 -0.70
C ASN A 110 0.08 -14.07 -0.62
N ILE A 111 0.40 -14.92 -1.59
CA ILE A 111 0.05 -16.34 -1.60
C ILE A 111 1.19 -17.16 -0.99
N GLU A 112 2.42 -16.87 -1.36
CA GLU A 112 3.60 -17.63 -0.90
C GLU A 112 3.92 -17.39 0.59
N TYR A 113 3.80 -16.13 1.04
CA TYR A 113 4.12 -15.68 2.41
C TYR A 113 2.97 -14.84 2.98
N PRO A 114 1.78 -15.44 3.17
CA PRO A 114 0.58 -14.68 3.52
C PRO A 114 0.71 -13.98 4.87
N ALA A 115 1.34 -14.63 5.87
CA ALA A 115 1.49 -14.05 7.20
C ALA A 115 2.39 -12.81 7.17
N GLU A 116 3.55 -12.89 6.53
CA GLU A 116 4.52 -11.81 6.41
C GLU A 116 3.97 -10.66 5.55
N PHE A 117 3.30 -10.99 4.44
CA PHE A 117 2.66 -10.00 3.58
C PHE A 117 1.57 -9.24 4.35
N ILE A 118 0.67 -9.95 5.02
CA ILE A 118 -0.42 -9.36 5.80
C ILE A 118 0.14 -8.49 6.93
N GLN A 119 1.14 -9.00 7.68
CA GLN A 119 1.77 -8.26 8.77
C GLN A 119 2.39 -6.95 8.27
N ALA A 120 3.15 -6.98 7.16
CA ALA A 120 3.75 -5.79 6.57
C ALA A 120 2.71 -4.74 6.17
N VAL A 121 1.58 -5.16 5.60
CA VAL A 121 0.47 -4.26 5.22
C VAL A 121 -0.23 -3.69 6.46
N ILE A 122 -0.55 -4.52 7.45
CA ILE A 122 -1.26 -4.09 8.67
C ILE A 122 -0.39 -3.11 9.46
N ASP A 123 0.88 -3.42 9.69
CA ASP A 123 1.79 -2.56 10.45
C ASP A 123 1.91 -1.19 9.78
N PHE A 124 2.12 -1.17 8.46
CA PHE A 124 2.21 0.07 7.72
C PHE A 124 0.92 0.91 7.77
N CYS A 125 -0.24 0.27 7.70
CA CYS A 125 -1.54 0.95 7.77
C CYS A 125 -1.89 1.44 9.18
N ALA A 126 -1.38 0.77 10.23
CA ALA A 126 -1.59 1.14 11.61
C ALA A 126 -0.66 2.29 12.07
N GLU A 127 0.41 2.57 11.34
CA GLU A 127 1.33 3.67 11.65
C GLU A 127 0.61 5.03 11.61
N PRO A 128 0.77 5.86 12.66
CA PRO A 128 0.23 7.21 12.65
C PRO A 128 0.87 8.01 11.50
N SER A 129 0.05 8.49 10.57
CA SER A 129 0.52 9.41 9.54
C SER A 129 1.07 10.70 10.18
N ALA A 130 2.14 11.27 9.62
CA ALA A 130 2.64 12.59 10.04
C ALA A 130 1.55 13.69 9.98
N ALA A 131 0.49 13.49 9.18
CA ALA A 131 -0.68 14.35 9.15
C ALA A 131 -1.55 14.25 10.43
N THR A 132 -1.69 13.07 11.02
CA THR A 132 -2.42 12.87 12.28
C THR A 132 -1.60 13.29 13.50
N ALA A 133 -0.26 13.17 13.44
CA ALA A 133 0.62 13.63 14.51
C ALA A 133 0.66 15.16 14.67
N LYS A 134 0.40 15.94 13.60
CA LYS A 134 0.27 17.41 13.68
C LYS A 134 -1.06 17.87 14.28
N ALA A 135 -2.11 17.04 14.24
CA ALA A 135 -3.42 17.38 14.79
C ALA A 135 -3.53 17.18 16.31
N SER A 136 -2.58 16.45 16.92
CA SER A 136 -2.52 16.21 18.37
C SER A 136 -1.54 17.14 19.11
N GLY A 137 -0.93 18.10 18.41
CA GLY A 137 -0.05 19.12 19.00
C GLY A 137 -0.85 20.14 19.82
N THR A 138 -0.68 20.07 21.13
CA THR A 138 -1.27 20.86 22.21
C THR A 138 -1.41 22.36 21.91
N SER A 139 -2.62 22.89 22.07
CA SER A 139 -2.89 24.33 22.17
C SER A 139 -2.22 24.88 23.45
N PRO A 140 -1.46 26.00 23.43
CA PRO A 140 -0.90 26.56 24.64
C PRO A 140 -2.04 27.08 25.53
N ALA A 141 -1.99 26.71 26.81
CA ALA A 141 -2.92 27.15 27.84
C ALA A 141 -3.01 28.67 27.88
N VAL A 142 -4.24 29.20 27.87
CA VAL A 142 -4.52 30.61 28.14
C VAL A 142 -4.30 30.83 29.64
N ALA A 143 -3.33 31.65 29.99
CA ALA A 143 -3.08 32.09 31.35
C ALA A 143 -4.28 32.93 31.85
N GLU A 144 -4.93 32.47 32.93
CA GLU A 144 -5.93 33.26 33.64
C GLU A 144 -5.29 34.50 34.27
N ARG A 145 -5.84 35.67 33.95
CA ARG A 145 -5.42 36.95 34.49
C ARG A 145 -6.21 37.21 35.78
N SER A 146 -5.48 37.29 36.88
CA SER A 146 -5.96 37.58 38.24
C SER A 146 -6.85 38.84 38.29
N LYS A 147 -8.01 38.76 38.95
CA LYS A 147 -8.87 39.91 39.26
C LYS A 147 -8.59 40.38 40.69
N ASP A 148 -7.70 41.36 40.83
CA ASP A 148 -7.69 42.23 42.00
C ASP A 148 -8.32 43.58 41.61
N ALA A 149 -9.48 43.88 42.18
CA ALA A 149 -10.07 45.22 42.13
C ALA A 149 -10.87 45.52 43.41
N ALA A 150 -10.17 46.21 44.31
CA ALA A 150 -10.63 47.33 45.12
C ALA A 150 -11.89 47.18 46.01
N VAL A 151 -11.62 46.99 47.30
CA VAL A 151 -12.43 47.43 48.43
C VAL A 151 -12.55 48.96 48.42
N HIS A 152 -13.78 49.50 48.43
CA HIS A 152 -14.05 50.86 48.90
C HIS A 152 -15.12 50.84 49.99
N LYS A 153 -14.78 51.46 51.13
CA LYS A 153 -15.55 51.53 52.36
C LYS A 153 -16.58 52.66 52.33
N GLY A 154 -17.70 52.42 53.01
CA GLY A 154 -18.62 53.44 53.53
C GLY A 154 -20.03 52.86 53.61
N GLY A 155 -20.69 52.66 54.75
CA GLY A 155 -20.49 53.16 56.10
C GLY A 155 -21.81 53.78 56.58
N ARG A 156 -22.67 53.01 57.26
CA ARG A 156 -23.43 53.43 58.48
C ARG A 156 -24.30 52.29 59.01
N GLN A 157 -24.20 52.13 60.33
CA GLN A 157 -24.90 51.21 61.22
C GLN A 157 -26.25 51.81 61.72
N PRO A 158 -26.93 51.27 62.77
CA PRO A 158 -27.43 49.90 63.01
C PRO A 158 -28.95 49.88 63.42
N GLU A 159 -29.53 48.66 63.50
CA GLU A 159 -30.54 48.07 64.45
C GLU A 159 -31.49 48.93 65.34
N PRO A 160 -32.43 48.33 66.13
CA PRO A 160 -33.20 47.06 66.06
C PRO A 160 -34.73 47.39 66.17
N ALA A 161 -35.72 46.48 66.18
CA ALA A 161 -35.95 45.21 66.88
C ALA A 161 -37.01 44.36 66.16
#